data_AF-A0A496XFU5-F1
#
_entry.id   AF-A0A496XFU5-F1
#
_cell.length_a   1.000
_cell.length_b   1.000
_cell.length_c   1.000
_cell.angle_alpha   90.00
_cell.angle_beta   90.00
_cell.angle_gamma   90.00
#
_symmetry.space_group_name_H-M   'P 1'
#
loop_
_entity.id
_entity.type
_entity.pdbx_description
1 polymer ?
#
loop_
_entity_poly.entity_id
_entity_poly.type
_entity_poly.pdbx_seq_one_letter_code
_entity_poly.pdbx_strand_id
1 'polypeptide(L)'
;MKTFDLTFKGTVLPKHDPRHVKARFAQLFCIEDLSVIEELFSGETIILRSDLDRKSAAEYFRKITQLGGEAELIESAEQHTTPGQPTVKLEQDAASTPRIIREKTSGYGMDREILIRRKGEIDQSWPVSSSRMDRQRQESTAKKEQQKAEELAKQQRQREQEQEAARRTAEEHAIRIKAEDAAQVQAAEIRRSEQLEQERLTAAHAAQQQALADAEQRTAQEKAQREAQEKARGKAQREARIRQVIESAEQELAGLQVLAQQAEKKAEEKAARFGQQEKELRLKTEEEIAGIKEMGITASGKIQDEIARLKKLELQTSRNADVEIDKLKELEQQRHSQADHEIAQLEKLQQEHRIRAKEQITQLEKSRQETQRQADEEIKRLEQLLHDTRRQAEIDITELQEQENAVSARAEHEMAQLEEQRTATLRTEKQEIHKWQERHEATNQKAEEDIAELKQLQLKISHKNAAELDRLQGMELDVIQQCEITKTQLQQADAKARQQAEAELKRLQALQQDVKRRETKALTQIRNGK
;
A
#
# COMPACT_ATOMS: atom_id res chain seq x y z
N MET A 1 -10.08 -11.53 5.40
CA MET A 1 -8.83 -10.92 5.92
C MET A 1 -9.21 -10.15 7.17
N LYS A 2 -8.35 -10.11 8.20
CA LYS A 2 -8.63 -9.35 9.43
C LYS A 2 -8.47 -7.86 9.15
N THR A 3 -9.49 -7.06 9.45
CA THR A 3 -9.46 -5.60 9.41
C THR A 3 -9.14 -5.05 10.80
N PHE A 4 -8.51 -3.88 10.83
CA PHE A 4 -8.08 -3.23 12.06
C PHE A 4 -8.57 -1.79 12.09
N ASP A 5 -9.00 -1.35 13.26
CA ASP A 5 -9.35 0.03 13.53
C ASP A 5 -8.21 0.69 14.30
N LEU A 6 -7.86 1.89 13.85
CA LEU A 6 -6.80 2.69 14.44
C LEU A 6 -7.40 3.66 15.44
N THR A 7 -7.12 3.43 16.73
CA THR A 7 -7.61 4.28 17.83
C THR A 7 -6.48 5.15 18.39
N PHE A 8 -6.84 6.33 18.87
CA PHE A 8 -5.92 7.31 19.45
C PHE A 8 -6.46 7.81 20.78
N LYS A 9 -5.65 7.76 21.84
CA LYS A 9 -6.07 8.08 23.22
C LYS A 9 -5.98 9.57 23.57
N GLY A 10 -5.58 10.42 22.61
CA GLY A 10 -5.38 11.85 22.87
C GLY A 10 -4.12 12.19 23.69
N THR A 11 -3.33 11.21 24.11
CA THR A 11 -2.11 11.37 24.91
C THR A 11 -0.86 11.53 24.05
N VAL A 12 0.01 12.46 24.45
CA VAL A 12 1.33 12.69 23.84
C VAL A 12 2.40 12.03 24.68
N LEU A 13 3.33 11.34 24.04
CA LEU A 13 4.46 10.70 24.72
C LEU A 13 5.35 11.77 25.39
N PRO A 14 5.84 11.54 26.62
CA PRO A 14 6.51 12.55 27.45
C PRO A 14 7.84 13.10 26.89
N LYS A 15 8.35 12.53 25.79
CA LYS A 15 9.57 12.97 25.11
C LYS A 15 9.34 13.95 23.95
N HIS A 16 8.08 14.24 23.59
CA HIS A 16 7.74 15.05 22.43
C HIS A 16 6.98 16.31 22.84
N ASP A 17 7.23 17.42 22.15
CA ASP A 17 6.54 18.69 22.40
C ASP A 17 5.09 18.62 21.86
N PRO A 18 4.07 18.78 22.73
CA PRO A 18 2.66 18.72 22.33
C PRO A 18 2.28 19.62 21.16
N ARG A 19 2.90 20.80 21.04
CA ARG A 19 2.59 21.74 19.93
C ARG A 19 3.03 21.18 18.58
N HIS A 20 4.22 20.58 18.54
CA HIS A 20 4.76 19.97 17.34
C HIS A 20 4.02 18.68 16.96
N VAL A 21 3.61 17.89 17.95
CA VAL A 21 2.81 16.67 17.71
C VAL A 21 1.46 17.03 17.09
N LYS A 22 0.74 18.01 17.66
CA LYS A 22 -0.55 18.50 17.11
C LYS A 22 -0.42 18.98 15.67
N ALA A 23 0.60 19.80 15.36
CA ALA A 23 0.81 20.33 14.01
C ALA A 23 1.12 19.23 12.98
N ARG A 24 1.97 18.26 13.33
CA ARG A 24 2.28 17.14 12.41
C ARG A 24 1.14 16.13 12.30
N PHE A 25 0.37 15.95 13.37
CA PHE A 25 -0.83 15.11 13.36
C PHE A 25 -1.90 15.70 12.44
N ALA A 26 -2.10 17.03 12.50
CA ALA A 26 -2.97 17.76 11.57
C ALA A 26 -2.57 17.56 10.11
N GLN A 27 -1.27 17.63 9.82
CA GLN A 27 -0.73 17.40 8.48
C GLN A 27 -0.92 15.95 8.00
N LEU A 28 -0.77 14.96 8.89
CA LEU A 28 -0.92 13.54 8.52
C LEU A 28 -2.36 13.19 8.11
N PHE A 29 -3.34 13.83 8.75
CA PHE A 29 -4.77 13.60 8.51
C PHE A 29 -5.44 14.70 7.69
N CYS A 30 -4.69 15.69 7.19
CA CYS A 30 -5.21 16.86 6.48
C CYS A 30 -6.35 17.57 7.23
N ILE A 31 -6.21 17.76 8.55
CA ILE A 31 -7.20 18.46 9.37
C ILE A 31 -6.81 19.94 9.41
N GLU A 32 -7.63 20.79 8.81
CA GLU A 32 -7.41 22.25 8.78
C GLU A 32 -7.99 22.96 10.01
N ASP A 33 -9.00 22.37 10.67
CA ASP A 33 -9.66 22.96 11.84
C ASP A 33 -8.90 22.67 13.14
N LEU A 34 -8.36 23.73 13.76
CA LEU A 34 -7.68 23.69 15.05
C LEU A 34 -8.58 23.17 16.18
N SER A 35 -9.88 23.42 16.11
CA SER A 35 -10.86 23.01 17.13
C SER A 35 -11.00 21.49 17.17
N VAL A 36 -11.01 20.85 15.98
CA VAL A 36 -11.04 19.39 15.83
C VAL A 36 -9.76 18.77 16.40
N ILE A 37 -8.61 19.42 16.18
CA ILE A 37 -7.33 18.95 16.72
C ILE A 37 -7.31 19.08 18.24
N GLU A 38 -7.86 20.15 18.83
CA GLU A 38 -7.94 20.26 20.29
C GLU A 38 -8.85 19.20 20.90
N GLU A 39 -9.97 18.88 20.27
CA GLU A 39 -10.88 17.81 20.69
C GLU A 39 -10.24 16.42 20.55
N LEU A 40 -9.45 16.19 19.50
CA LEU A 40 -8.70 14.93 19.31
C LEU A 40 -7.66 14.67 20.41
N PHE A 41 -7.14 15.73 21.04
CA PHE A 41 -6.17 15.65 22.14
C PHE A 41 -6.80 15.92 23.50
N SER A 42 -8.12 15.74 23.62
CA SER A 42 -8.86 15.89 24.89
C SER A 42 -8.61 14.76 25.90
N GLY A 43 -7.98 13.66 25.46
CA GLY A 43 -7.78 12.44 26.26
C GLY A 43 -8.87 11.40 26.08
N GLU A 44 -9.88 11.66 25.25
CA GLU A 44 -10.88 10.67 24.86
C GLU A 44 -10.31 9.75 23.77
N THR A 45 -10.66 8.45 23.81
CA THR A 45 -10.22 7.49 22.79
C THR A 45 -11.07 7.66 21.54
N ILE A 46 -10.45 8.07 20.45
CA ILE A 46 -11.12 8.39 19.18
C ILE A 46 -10.63 7.44 18.10
N ILE A 47 -11.56 6.93 17.29
CA ILE A 47 -11.25 6.09 16.13
C ILE A 47 -10.90 7.04 14.98
N LEU A 48 -9.63 7.00 14.56
CA LEU A 48 -9.13 7.86 13.48
C LEU A 48 -9.54 7.32 12.11
N ARG A 49 -9.45 5.99 11.92
CA ARG A 49 -9.87 5.26 10.73
C ARG A 49 -10.28 3.85 11.09
N SER A 50 -11.38 3.38 10.50
CA SER A 50 -11.84 2.00 10.58
C SER A 50 -11.46 1.20 9.34
N ASP A 51 -11.58 -0.12 9.44
CA ASP A 51 -11.48 -1.07 8.32
C ASP A 51 -10.13 -1.07 7.57
N LEU A 52 -9.03 -0.84 8.28
CA LEU A 52 -7.70 -0.83 7.67
C LEU A 52 -7.15 -2.25 7.49
N ASP A 53 -6.54 -2.50 6.32
CA ASP A 53 -5.70 -3.68 6.10
C ASP A 53 -4.51 -3.68 7.06
N ARG A 54 -4.07 -4.88 7.49
CA ARG A 54 -2.93 -5.08 8.40
C ARG A 54 -1.69 -4.24 8.05
N LYS A 55 -1.38 -4.11 6.76
CA LYS A 55 -0.20 -3.35 6.28
C LYS A 55 -0.41 -1.85 6.47
N SER A 56 -1.57 -1.33 6.07
CA SER A 56 -1.93 0.08 6.18
C SER A 56 -2.06 0.49 7.64
N ALA A 57 -2.72 -0.33 8.48
CA ALA A 57 -2.85 -0.10 9.91
C ALA A 57 -1.48 -0.03 10.61
N ALA A 58 -0.56 -0.95 10.29
CA ALA A 58 0.79 -0.94 10.82
C ALA A 58 1.59 0.29 10.35
N GLU A 59 1.38 0.75 9.11
CA GLU A 59 2.04 1.95 8.60
C GLU A 59 1.57 3.21 9.33
N TYR A 60 0.25 3.39 9.51
CA TYR A 60 -0.31 4.52 10.25
C TYR A 60 0.09 4.51 11.73
N PHE A 61 0.06 3.34 12.37
CA PHE A 61 0.53 3.19 13.74
C PHE A 61 1.98 3.66 13.90
N ARG A 62 2.88 3.18 13.03
CA ARG A 62 4.29 3.62 13.05
C ARG A 62 4.43 5.12 12.84
N LYS A 63 3.65 5.71 11.93
CA LYS A 63 3.67 7.16 11.68
C LYS A 63 3.21 7.94 12.93
N ILE A 64 2.10 7.56 13.56
CA ILE A 64 1.60 8.25 14.76
C ILE A 64 2.58 8.11 15.94
N THR A 65 3.14 6.92 16.17
CA THR A 65 4.14 6.71 17.22
C THR A 65 5.41 7.52 16.97
N GLN A 66 5.87 7.61 15.71
CA GLN A 66 7.05 8.42 15.35
C GLN A 66 6.78 9.93 15.51
N LEU A 67 5.54 10.36 15.38
CA LEU A 67 5.12 11.74 15.66
C LEU A 67 5.00 12.02 17.17
N GLY A 68 5.00 10.99 18.02
CA GLY A 68 4.90 11.13 19.47
C GLY A 68 3.51 10.93 20.04
N GLY A 69 2.54 10.40 19.27
CA GLY A 69 1.19 10.09 19.74
C GLY A 69 1.03 8.64 20.21
N GLU A 70 0.15 8.40 21.19
CA GLU A 70 -0.22 7.07 21.66
C GLU A 70 -1.42 6.53 20.86
N ALA A 71 -1.15 5.63 19.92
CA ALA A 71 -2.14 4.92 19.12
C ALA A 71 -2.26 3.46 19.55
N GLU A 72 -3.40 2.83 19.28
CA GLU A 72 -3.66 1.41 19.52
C GLU A 72 -4.35 0.81 18.29
N LEU A 73 -4.01 -0.44 17.93
CA LEU A 73 -4.73 -1.18 16.88
C LEU A 73 -5.68 -2.15 17.56
N ILE A 74 -6.96 -2.03 17.23
CA ILE A 74 -7.99 -2.96 17.68
C ILE A 74 -8.48 -3.74 16.46
N GLU A 75 -8.62 -5.06 16.56
CA GLU A 75 -9.21 -5.85 15.48
C GLU A 75 -10.70 -5.49 15.36
N SER A 76 -11.18 -5.11 14.17
CA SER A 76 -12.52 -4.51 14.00
C SER A 76 -13.68 -5.43 14.47
N ALA A 77 -13.43 -6.75 14.55
CA ALA A 77 -14.39 -7.73 15.06
C ALA A 77 -14.59 -7.68 16.59
N GLU A 78 -13.62 -7.15 17.36
CA GLU A 78 -13.66 -7.11 18.83
C GLU A 78 -14.41 -5.86 19.36
N GLN A 79 -14.71 -4.87 18.52
CA GLN A 79 -15.33 -3.62 18.95
C GLN A 79 -16.80 -3.73 19.36
N HIS A 80 -17.52 -4.77 18.94
CA HIS A 80 -18.96 -4.92 19.23
C HIS A 80 -19.28 -5.50 20.62
N THR A 81 -18.29 -5.84 21.44
CA THR A 81 -18.51 -6.58 22.69
C THR A 81 -18.14 -5.84 23.97
N THR A 82 -17.64 -4.60 23.91
CA THR A 82 -17.32 -3.82 25.12
C THR A 82 -18.43 -2.79 25.42
N PRO A 83 -19.39 -3.09 26.31
CA PRO A 83 -20.51 -2.20 26.58
C PRO A 83 -20.05 -1.16 27.61
N GLY A 84 -19.94 0.11 27.21
CA GLY A 84 -19.82 1.21 28.16
C GLY A 84 -18.80 2.31 27.86
N GLN A 85 -17.99 2.21 26.79
CA GLN A 85 -17.13 3.32 26.39
C GLN A 85 -17.77 4.11 25.23
N PRO A 86 -17.96 5.44 25.37
CA PRO A 86 -18.36 6.28 24.26
C PRO A 86 -17.22 6.29 23.23
N THR A 87 -17.42 5.60 22.11
CA THR A 87 -16.48 5.65 20.99
C THR A 87 -16.87 6.79 20.07
N VAL A 88 -15.98 7.76 19.92
CA VAL A 88 -16.15 8.87 18.99
C VAL A 88 -15.42 8.52 17.69
N LYS A 89 -16.10 8.66 16.55
CA LYS A 89 -15.53 8.37 15.22
C LYS A 89 -15.20 9.67 14.49
N LEU A 90 -14.01 9.72 13.90
CA LEU A 90 -13.62 10.79 12.99
C LEU A 90 -14.04 10.39 11.57
N GLU A 91 -15.12 10.97 11.07
CA GLU A 91 -15.57 10.69 9.70
C GLU A 91 -14.81 11.62 8.72
N GLN A 92 -14.03 11.01 7.82
CA GLN A 92 -13.30 11.68 6.76
C GLN A 92 -13.80 11.20 5.40
N ASP A 93 -14.90 11.79 4.93
CA ASP A 93 -15.27 11.68 3.53
C ASP A 93 -14.27 12.47 2.68
N ALA A 94 -13.81 11.88 1.59
CA ALA A 94 -12.78 12.45 0.71
C ALA A 94 -13.13 13.82 0.08
N ALA A 95 -14.34 14.35 0.32
CA ALA A 95 -14.83 15.64 -0.16
C ALA A 95 -15.43 16.54 0.95
N SER A 96 -15.36 16.16 2.23
CA SER A 96 -16.00 16.91 3.33
C SER A 96 -15.00 17.26 4.44
N THR A 97 -15.11 18.47 4.99
CA THR A 97 -14.38 18.89 6.20
C THR A 97 -14.57 17.86 7.32
N PRO A 98 -13.48 17.36 7.94
CA PRO A 98 -13.57 16.35 8.99
C PRO A 98 -14.44 16.83 10.13
N ARG A 99 -15.45 16.04 10.51
CA ARG A 99 -16.34 16.32 11.64
C ARG A 99 -16.29 15.16 12.64
N ILE A 100 -16.28 15.51 13.91
CA ILE A 100 -16.32 14.55 15.01
C ILE A 100 -17.79 14.20 15.25
N ILE A 101 -18.18 12.96 14.95
CA ILE A 101 -19.53 12.47 15.20
C ILE A 101 -19.52 11.68 16.51
N ARG A 102 -20.18 12.25 17.51
CA ARG A 102 -20.49 11.54 18.76
C ARG A 102 -21.73 10.69 18.53
N GLU A 103 -21.55 9.42 18.20
CA GLU A 103 -22.64 8.45 18.11
C GLU A 103 -23.24 8.25 19.51
N LYS A 104 -24.31 8.99 19.82
CA LYS A 104 -25.19 8.66 20.93
C LYS A 104 -25.96 7.42 20.52
N THR A 105 -25.58 6.25 21.02
CA THR A 105 -26.30 4.99 20.82
C THR A 105 -27.72 5.11 21.39
N SER A 106 -28.69 5.51 20.56
CA SER A 106 -30.09 5.19 20.78
C SER A 106 -30.34 3.79 20.23
N GLY A 107 -30.81 2.90 21.09
CA GLY A 107 -31.16 1.53 20.73
C GLY A 107 -32.30 1.42 19.70
N TYR A 108 -32.53 0.17 19.29
CA TYR A 108 -33.41 -0.33 18.22
C TYR A 108 -32.79 -0.19 16.82
N GLY A 109 -32.59 -1.23 16.01
CA GLY A 109 -33.21 -2.56 15.94
C GLY A 109 -33.61 -2.79 14.47
N MET A 110 -33.36 -4.01 13.95
CA MET A 110 -33.77 -4.57 12.64
C MET A 110 -32.82 -4.44 11.43
N ASP A 111 -32.29 -5.61 11.06
CA ASP A 111 -32.28 -6.25 9.73
C ASP A 111 -31.99 -5.42 8.46
N ARG A 112 -30.92 -5.83 7.76
CA ARG A 112 -31.02 -6.18 6.33
C ARG A 112 -29.85 -7.02 5.81
N GLU A 113 -30.15 -8.28 5.54
CA GLU A 113 -29.64 -9.00 4.38
C GLU A 113 -29.74 -8.16 3.10
N ILE A 114 -28.75 -8.28 2.20
CA ILE A 114 -28.94 -8.66 0.79
C ILE A 114 -27.55 -8.75 0.11
N LEU A 115 -27.31 -9.94 -0.45
CA LEU A 115 -26.52 -10.34 -1.64
C LEU A 115 -25.58 -9.28 -2.29
N ILE A 116 -24.37 -9.66 -2.72
CA ILE A 116 -24.16 -10.23 -4.07
C ILE A 116 -22.94 -11.17 -4.13
N ARG A 117 -23.17 -12.34 -4.74
CA ARG A 117 -22.21 -13.34 -5.24
C ARG A 117 -21.70 -12.97 -6.64
N ARG A 118 -20.45 -13.36 -6.96
CA ARG A 118 -19.94 -14.02 -8.20
C ARG A 118 -18.44 -14.30 -7.96
N LYS A 119 -17.85 -15.51 -7.94
CA LYS A 119 -17.92 -16.78 -8.70
C LYS A 119 -17.11 -16.78 -10.03
N GLY A 120 -16.04 -17.61 -10.04
CA GLY A 120 -15.21 -18.03 -11.19
C GLY A 120 -13.90 -17.23 -11.32
N GLU A 121 -12.70 -17.76 -11.58
CA GLU A 121 -12.34 -19.03 -12.25
C GLU A 121 -10.82 -19.29 -12.12
N ILE A 122 -10.48 -20.46 -11.56
CA ILE A 122 -9.42 -21.46 -11.84
C ILE A 122 -8.01 -21.05 -12.35
N ASP A 123 -7.01 -21.51 -11.58
CA ASP A 123 -5.88 -22.39 -11.99
C ASP A 123 -4.44 -21.90 -12.15
N GLN A 124 -3.55 -22.82 -11.75
CA GLN A 124 -2.18 -23.09 -12.24
C GLN A 124 -1.01 -22.53 -11.41
N SER A 125 -0.45 -23.46 -10.63
CA SER A 125 0.96 -23.84 -10.58
C SER A 125 2.01 -22.74 -10.43
N TRP A 126 2.70 -22.80 -9.29
CA TRP A 126 3.93 -22.08 -9.03
C TRP A 126 5.08 -22.65 -9.88
N PRO A 127 5.79 -21.85 -10.69
CA PRO A 127 7.13 -22.16 -11.11
C PRO A 127 8.12 -21.31 -10.30
N VAL A 128 8.94 -22.01 -9.53
CA VAL A 128 10.15 -21.48 -8.93
C VAL A 128 11.15 -21.17 -10.06
N SER A 129 11.95 -20.10 -9.87
CA SER A 129 13.26 -19.84 -10.52
C SER A 129 13.37 -19.25 -11.95
N SER A 130 12.74 -18.09 -12.22
CA SER A 130 13.25 -17.13 -13.24
C SER A 130 12.91 -15.64 -12.99
N SER A 131 11.98 -15.33 -12.08
CA SER A 131 11.42 -13.98 -11.87
C SER A 131 12.35 -12.94 -11.22
N ARG A 132 13.64 -13.24 -10.99
CA ARG A 132 14.59 -12.27 -10.42
C ARG A 132 15.17 -11.32 -11.48
N MET A 133 15.28 -11.78 -12.74
CA MET A 133 15.79 -10.97 -13.86
C MET A 133 14.71 -10.05 -14.44
N ASP A 134 13.44 -10.49 -14.47
CA ASP A 134 12.33 -9.66 -14.95
C ASP A 134 11.97 -8.54 -13.99
N ARG A 135 12.15 -8.74 -12.67
CA ARG A 135 11.96 -7.69 -11.67
C ARG A 135 12.95 -6.54 -11.85
N GLN A 136 14.20 -6.83 -12.23
CA GLN A 136 15.21 -5.81 -12.46
C GLN A 136 14.99 -5.05 -13.78
N ARG A 137 14.47 -5.71 -14.83
CA ARG A 137 14.03 -5.04 -16.06
C ARG A 137 12.80 -4.17 -15.80
N GLN A 138 11.81 -4.65 -15.07
CA GLN A 138 10.61 -3.89 -14.70
C GLN A 138 10.93 -2.69 -13.79
N GLU A 139 11.88 -2.81 -12.87
CA GLU A 139 12.34 -1.67 -12.07
C GLU A 139 13.07 -0.61 -12.90
N SER A 140 13.79 -1.02 -13.96
CA SER A 140 14.46 -0.09 -14.88
C SER A 140 13.47 0.64 -15.81
N THR A 141 12.40 -0.03 -16.24
CA THR A 141 11.33 0.61 -17.03
C THR A 141 10.47 1.50 -16.16
N ALA A 142 10.15 1.08 -14.94
CA ALA A 142 9.42 1.90 -13.97
C ALA A 142 10.20 3.17 -13.58
N LYS A 143 11.53 3.10 -13.41
CA LYS A 143 12.36 4.30 -13.16
C LYS A 143 12.38 5.24 -14.37
N LYS A 144 12.42 4.71 -15.60
CA LYS A 144 12.34 5.53 -16.82
C LYS A 144 10.96 6.17 -17.00
N GLU A 145 9.89 5.46 -16.65
CA GLU A 145 8.53 6.01 -16.67
C GLU A 145 8.33 7.06 -15.58
N GLN A 146 8.88 6.86 -14.39
CA GLN A 146 8.85 7.85 -13.31
C GLN A 146 9.63 9.11 -13.68
N GLN A 147 10.79 8.98 -14.33
CA GLN A 147 11.55 10.14 -14.83
C GLN A 147 10.80 10.89 -15.93
N LYS A 148 10.17 10.17 -16.87
CA LYS A 148 9.31 10.80 -17.91
C LYS A 148 8.10 11.50 -17.29
N ALA A 149 7.47 10.91 -16.27
CA ALA A 149 6.35 11.50 -15.56
C ALA A 149 6.79 12.76 -14.78
N GLU A 150 7.96 12.74 -14.15
CA GLU A 150 8.51 13.91 -13.46
C GLU A 150 8.90 15.03 -14.43
N GLU A 151 9.44 14.69 -15.60
CA GLU A 151 9.79 15.65 -16.64
C GLU A 151 8.54 16.28 -17.29
N LEU A 152 7.49 15.48 -17.54
CA LEU A 152 6.17 15.96 -17.96
C LEU A 152 5.54 16.87 -16.91
N ALA A 153 5.63 16.51 -15.62
CA ALA A 153 5.12 17.35 -14.54
C ALA A 153 5.89 18.67 -14.42
N LYS A 154 7.22 18.67 -14.65
CA LYS A 154 8.02 19.90 -14.70
C LYS A 154 7.65 20.77 -15.89
N GLN A 155 7.47 20.20 -17.08
CA GLN A 155 7.00 20.94 -18.25
C GLN A 155 5.59 21.52 -18.04
N GLN A 156 4.71 20.78 -17.38
CA GLN A 156 3.37 21.26 -17.08
C GLN A 156 3.39 22.43 -16.10
N ARG A 157 4.20 22.35 -15.03
CA ARG A 157 4.41 23.48 -14.11
C ARG A 157 5.02 24.70 -14.80
N GLN A 158 5.96 24.50 -15.73
CA GLN A 158 6.52 25.60 -16.51
C GLN A 158 5.45 26.25 -17.40
N ARG A 159 4.62 25.46 -18.08
CA ARG A 159 3.49 26.00 -18.87
C ARG A 159 2.46 26.73 -18.01
N GLU A 160 2.16 26.23 -16.82
CA GLU A 160 1.27 26.91 -15.86
C GLU A 160 1.88 28.24 -15.39
N GLN A 161 3.17 28.26 -15.07
CA GLN A 161 3.88 29.49 -14.71
C GLN A 161 3.94 30.51 -15.86
N GLU A 162 4.18 30.05 -17.09
CA GLU A 162 4.14 30.90 -18.29
C GLU A 162 2.73 31.44 -18.56
N GLN A 163 1.69 30.62 -18.36
CA GLN A 163 0.30 31.06 -18.48
C GLN A 163 -0.10 32.06 -17.40
N GLU A 164 0.35 31.86 -16.15
CA GLU A 164 0.12 32.81 -15.07
C GLU A 164 0.87 34.12 -15.31
N ALA A 165 2.12 34.07 -15.78
CA ALA A 165 2.87 35.26 -16.17
C ALA A 165 2.17 36.00 -17.32
N ALA A 166 1.70 35.29 -18.34
CA ALA A 166 0.92 35.88 -19.43
C ALA A 166 -0.39 36.52 -18.92
N ARG A 167 -1.12 35.86 -18.02
CA ARG A 167 -2.32 36.43 -17.38
C ARG A 167 -2.01 37.71 -16.61
N ARG A 168 -0.95 37.72 -15.81
CA ARG A 168 -0.53 38.92 -15.06
C ARG A 168 -0.20 40.08 -16.01
N THR A 169 0.55 39.84 -17.08
CA THR A 169 0.86 40.89 -18.06
C THR A 169 -0.39 41.39 -18.80
N ALA A 170 -1.35 40.51 -19.09
CA ALA A 170 -2.63 40.89 -19.70
C ALA A 170 -3.51 41.70 -18.74
N GLU A 171 -3.55 41.33 -17.46
CA GLU A 171 -4.24 42.09 -16.41
C GLU A 171 -3.61 43.46 -16.20
N GLU A 172 -2.28 43.55 -16.14
CA GLU A 172 -1.55 44.82 -16.06
C GLU A 172 -1.84 45.72 -17.27
N HIS A 173 -1.86 45.16 -18.48
CA HIS A 173 -2.21 45.90 -19.69
C HIS A 173 -3.68 46.36 -19.67
N ALA A 174 -4.60 45.54 -19.15
CA ALA A 174 -6.01 45.91 -19.01
C ALA A 174 -6.22 47.01 -17.96
N ILE A 175 -5.46 46.98 -16.86
CA ILE A 175 -5.47 48.05 -15.86
C ILE A 175 -4.93 49.35 -16.47
N ARG A 176 -3.86 49.26 -17.28
CA ARG A 176 -3.27 50.43 -17.96
C ARG A 176 -4.23 51.05 -18.97
N ILE A 177 -4.91 50.27 -19.80
CA ILE A 177 -5.95 50.76 -20.72
C ILE A 177 -7.08 51.46 -19.93
N LYS A 178 -7.57 50.84 -18.85
CA LYS A 178 -8.62 51.45 -18.02
C LYS A 178 -8.17 52.76 -17.35
N ALA A 179 -6.91 52.86 -16.94
CA ALA A 179 -6.35 54.08 -16.39
C ALA A 179 -6.18 55.19 -17.45
N GLU A 180 -5.79 54.82 -18.67
CA GLU A 180 -5.70 55.75 -19.81
C GLU A 180 -7.09 56.25 -20.23
N ASP A 181 -8.10 55.38 -20.29
CA ASP A 181 -9.48 55.77 -20.57
C ASP A 181 -10.06 56.70 -19.48
N ALA A 182 -9.79 56.41 -18.20
CA ALA A 182 -10.20 57.26 -17.09
C ALA A 182 -9.54 58.65 -17.14
N ALA A 183 -8.25 58.72 -17.51
CA ALA A 183 -7.54 59.98 -17.68
C ALA A 183 -8.10 60.79 -18.86
N GLN A 184 -8.49 60.13 -19.96
CA GLN A 184 -9.13 60.81 -21.10
C GLN A 184 -10.50 61.38 -20.75
N VAL A 185 -11.31 60.67 -19.96
CA VAL A 185 -12.61 61.17 -19.48
C VAL A 185 -12.43 62.39 -18.58
N GLN A 186 -11.49 62.35 -17.63
CA GLN A 186 -11.17 63.50 -16.78
C GLN A 186 -10.67 64.71 -17.58
N ALA A 187 -9.79 64.49 -18.58
CA ALA A 187 -9.32 65.54 -19.46
C ALA A 187 -10.44 66.15 -20.32
N ALA A 188 -11.41 65.35 -20.76
CA ALA A 188 -12.58 65.84 -21.50
C ALA A 188 -13.53 66.66 -20.61
N GLU A 189 -13.68 66.29 -19.33
CA GLU A 189 -14.49 67.01 -18.36
C GLU A 189 -13.88 68.37 -18.00
N ILE A 190 -12.56 68.44 -17.83
CA ILE A 190 -11.82 69.70 -17.62
C ILE A 190 -12.02 70.64 -18.83
N ARG A 191 -11.85 70.14 -20.07
CA ARG A 191 -12.09 70.94 -21.28
C ARG A 191 -13.53 71.45 -21.38
N ARG A 192 -14.50 70.64 -20.95
CA ARG A 192 -15.92 71.04 -20.93
C ARG A 192 -16.20 72.13 -19.90
N SER A 193 -15.56 72.09 -18.74
CA SER A 193 -15.66 73.18 -17.75
C SER A 193 -15.02 74.47 -18.24
N GLU A 194 -13.86 74.40 -18.91
CA GLU A 194 -13.18 75.58 -19.47
C GLU A 194 -14.03 76.26 -20.57
N GLN A 195 -14.70 75.46 -21.42
CA GLN A 195 -15.62 75.98 -22.44
C GLN A 195 -16.82 76.72 -21.82
N LEU A 196 -17.42 76.17 -20.76
CA LEU A 196 -18.53 76.81 -20.07
C LEU A 196 -18.13 78.12 -19.38
N GLU A 197 -16.90 78.22 -18.87
CA GLU A 197 -16.37 79.47 -18.32
C GLU A 197 -16.14 80.52 -19.40
N GLN A 198 -15.62 80.14 -20.57
CA GLN A 198 -15.46 81.05 -21.71
C GLN A 198 -16.81 81.56 -22.25
N GLU A 199 -17.83 80.71 -22.31
CA GLU A 199 -19.19 81.11 -22.68
C GLU A 199 -19.80 82.09 -21.67
N ARG A 200 -19.54 81.90 -20.36
CA ARG A 200 -19.98 82.85 -19.33
C ARG A 200 -19.32 84.21 -19.44
N LEU A 201 -18.02 84.26 -19.74
CA LEU A 201 -17.29 85.51 -19.91
C LEU A 201 -17.78 86.29 -21.14
N THR A 202 -18.06 85.60 -22.24
CA THR A 202 -18.58 86.24 -23.46
C THR A 202 -20.02 86.72 -23.29
N ALA A 203 -20.88 85.96 -22.59
CA ALA A 203 -22.24 86.37 -22.25
C ALA A 203 -22.29 87.60 -21.32
N ALA A 204 -21.40 87.67 -20.33
CA ALA A 204 -21.31 88.81 -19.42
C ALA A 204 -20.91 90.10 -20.16
N HIS A 205 -19.96 90.01 -21.10
CA HIS A 205 -19.51 91.15 -21.89
C HIS A 205 -20.62 91.64 -22.86
N ALA A 206 -21.39 90.73 -23.46
CA ALA A 206 -22.52 91.09 -24.30
C ALA A 206 -23.64 91.83 -23.53
N ALA A 207 -23.95 91.39 -22.31
CA ALA A 207 -24.95 92.04 -21.45
C ALA A 207 -24.54 93.47 -21.05
N GLN A 208 -23.24 93.70 -20.82
CA GLN A 208 -22.73 95.03 -20.47
C GLN A 208 -22.84 96.02 -21.64
N GLN A 209 -22.62 95.57 -22.88
CA GLN A 209 -22.77 96.41 -24.07
C GLN A 209 -24.23 96.79 -24.35
N GLN A 210 -25.17 95.89 -24.07
CA GLN A 210 -26.60 96.14 -24.28
C GLN A 210 -27.16 97.18 -23.30
N ALA A 211 -26.70 97.16 -22.05
CA ALA A 211 -27.10 98.15 -21.03
C ALA A 211 -26.63 99.59 -21.35
N LEU A 212 -25.49 99.74 -22.03
CA LEU A 212 -24.98 101.04 -22.46
C LEU A 212 -25.83 101.63 -23.61
N ALA A 213 -26.31 100.80 -24.53
CA ALA A 213 -27.16 101.24 -25.64
C ALA A 213 -28.56 101.73 -25.19
N ASP A 214 -29.14 101.08 -24.18
CA ASP A 214 -30.46 101.47 -23.64
C ASP A 214 -30.44 102.80 -22.87
N ALA A 215 -29.29 103.17 -22.30
CA ALA A 215 -29.11 104.44 -21.60
C ALA A 215 -29.07 105.63 -22.57
N GLU A 216 -28.47 105.46 -23.75
CA GLU A 216 -28.37 106.51 -24.76
C GLU A 216 -29.73 106.87 -25.38
N GLN A 217 -30.63 105.89 -25.55
CA GLN A 217 -31.96 106.13 -26.13
C GLN A 217 -32.89 106.97 -25.23
N ARG A 218 -32.75 106.88 -23.90
CA ARG A 218 -33.60 107.63 -22.96
C ARG A 218 -33.28 109.12 -22.91
N THR A 219 -32.03 109.49 -23.18
CA THR A 219 -31.60 110.90 -23.14
C THR A 219 -32.01 111.70 -24.39
N ALA A 220 -32.39 111.02 -25.47
CA ALA A 220 -32.85 111.65 -26.72
C ALA A 220 -34.36 112.01 -26.70
N GLN A 221 -35.19 111.35 -25.90
CA GLN A 221 -36.65 111.57 -25.88
C GLN A 221 -37.09 112.80 -25.05
N GLU A 222 -36.31 113.23 -24.05
CA GLU A 222 -36.69 114.37 -23.18
C GLU A 222 -36.42 115.74 -23.81
N LYS A 223 -35.59 115.82 -24.86
CA LYS A 223 -35.23 117.08 -25.51
C LYS A 223 -36.24 117.56 -26.56
N ALA A 224 -37.21 116.73 -26.94
CA ALA A 224 -38.19 117.04 -28.00
C ALA A 224 -39.54 117.61 -27.50
N GLN A 225 -39.82 117.61 -26.19
CA GLN A 225 -41.14 118.01 -25.65
C GLN A 225 -41.23 119.48 -25.17
N ARG A 226 -40.15 120.26 -25.20
CA ARG A 226 -40.14 121.64 -24.67
C ARG A 226 -40.21 122.77 -25.70
N GLU A 227 -40.27 122.47 -27.01
CA GLU A 227 -40.28 123.50 -28.06
C GLU A 227 -41.66 123.79 -28.68
N ALA A 228 -42.75 123.21 -28.15
CA ALA A 228 -44.09 123.29 -28.78
C ALA A 228 -45.15 124.12 -28.00
N GLN A 229 -44.76 124.84 -26.96
CA GLN A 229 -45.65 125.77 -26.26
C GLN A 229 -45.02 127.16 -26.25
N GLU A 230 -45.33 127.97 -27.27
CA GLU A 230 -45.62 129.41 -27.17
C GLU A 230 -45.39 130.09 -28.52
N LYS A 231 -46.48 130.27 -29.29
CA LYS A 231 -46.74 131.45 -30.14
C LYS A 231 -48.02 131.26 -30.95
N ALA A 232 -49.13 131.86 -30.49
CA ALA A 232 -50.10 132.57 -31.36
C ALA A 232 -51.41 132.95 -30.63
N ARG A 233 -51.41 134.06 -29.86
CA ARG A 233 -52.54 135.01 -29.70
C ARG A 233 -51.95 136.35 -29.23
N GLY A 234 -52.29 137.53 -29.71
CA GLY A 234 -53.18 137.98 -30.77
C GLY A 234 -52.88 139.46 -31.04
N LYS A 235 -52.78 139.83 -32.31
CA LYS A 235 -52.69 141.19 -32.83
C LYS A 235 -54.11 141.78 -32.84
N ALA A 236 -54.46 142.66 -31.90
CA ALA A 236 -55.56 143.67 -32.01
C ALA A 236 -55.87 144.44 -30.69
N GLN A 237 -54.96 144.51 -29.72
CA GLN A 237 -55.04 145.47 -28.60
C GLN A 237 -53.77 146.35 -28.52
N ARG A 238 -53.11 146.53 -29.69
CA ARG A 238 -51.81 147.18 -29.82
C ARG A 238 -51.87 148.72 -29.78
N GLU A 239 -53.04 149.33 -29.95
CA GLU A 239 -53.16 150.79 -30.02
C GLU A 239 -52.75 151.56 -28.75
N ALA A 240 -53.42 151.20 -27.65
CA ALA A 240 -53.62 152.09 -26.51
C ALA A 240 -52.97 151.59 -25.20
N ARG A 241 -52.60 150.30 -25.12
CA ARG A 241 -51.80 149.74 -24.02
C ARG A 241 -50.29 150.02 -24.18
N ILE A 242 -49.80 150.36 -25.38
CA ILE A 242 -48.37 150.58 -25.62
C ILE A 242 -47.80 151.75 -24.79
N ARG A 243 -48.59 152.76 -24.39
CA ARG A 243 -48.04 153.84 -23.55
C ARG A 243 -48.03 153.53 -22.06
N GLN A 244 -48.95 152.73 -21.53
CA GLN A 244 -48.94 152.31 -20.11
C GLN A 244 -48.07 151.06 -19.86
N VAL A 245 -47.88 150.20 -20.87
CA VAL A 245 -46.98 149.05 -20.78
C VAL A 245 -45.52 149.44 -20.93
N ILE A 246 -45.16 150.52 -21.63
CA ILE A 246 -43.74 150.95 -21.67
C ILE A 246 -43.27 151.41 -20.28
N GLU A 247 -44.08 152.18 -19.53
CA GLU A 247 -43.71 152.60 -18.18
C GLU A 247 -43.71 151.47 -17.14
N SER A 248 -44.62 150.48 -17.24
CA SER A 248 -44.59 149.31 -16.35
C SER A 248 -43.54 148.27 -16.79
N ALA A 249 -43.25 148.14 -18.08
CA ALA A 249 -42.21 147.26 -18.60
C ALA A 249 -40.81 147.81 -18.31
N GLU A 250 -40.61 149.13 -18.22
CA GLU A 250 -39.34 149.70 -17.73
C GLU A 250 -39.13 149.43 -16.23
N GLN A 251 -40.19 149.46 -15.43
CA GLN A 251 -40.11 149.08 -14.00
C GLN A 251 -39.93 147.57 -13.80
N GLU A 252 -40.58 146.73 -14.61
CA GLU A 252 -40.37 145.27 -14.60
C GLU A 252 -39.05 144.86 -15.25
N LEU A 253 -38.54 145.56 -16.26
CA LEU A 253 -37.19 145.34 -16.82
C LEU A 253 -36.12 145.76 -15.84
N ALA A 254 -36.29 146.86 -15.09
CA ALA A 254 -35.39 147.23 -14.01
C ALA A 254 -35.45 146.21 -12.86
N GLY A 255 -36.64 145.74 -12.49
CA GLY A 255 -36.83 144.68 -11.49
C GLY A 255 -36.23 143.32 -11.92
N LEU A 256 -36.40 142.95 -13.19
CA LEU A 256 -35.82 141.74 -13.78
C LEU A 256 -34.33 141.88 -14.04
N GLN A 257 -33.79 143.08 -14.29
CA GLN A 257 -32.35 143.32 -14.32
C GLN A 257 -31.74 143.20 -12.93
N VAL A 258 -32.39 143.70 -11.88
CA VAL A 258 -31.92 143.52 -10.51
C VAL A 258 -32.01 142.05 -10.09
N LEU A 259 -33.09 141.35 -10.45
CA LEU A 259 -33.22 139.91 -10.19
C LEU A 259 -32.25 139.07 -11.04
N ALA A 260 -31.98 139.45 -12.29
CA ALA A 260 -30.99 138.81 -13.14
C ALA A 260 -29.58 139.04 -12.58
N GLN A 261 -29.24 140.25 -12.14
CA GLN A 261 -27.95 140.53 -11.48
C GLN A 261 -27.83 139.82 -10.14
N GLN A 262 -28.91 139.67 -9.38
CA GLN A 262 -28.91 138.86 -8.15
C GLN A 262 -28.83 137.37 -8.44
N ALA A 263 -29.43 136.88 -9.54
CA ALA A 263 -29.34 135.50 -9.98
C ALA A 263 -27.95 135.18 -10.54
N GLU A 264 -27.35 136.11 -11.29
CA GLU A 264 -25.96 136.04 -11.76
C GLU A 264 -25.00 136.03 -10.59
N LYS A 265 -25.12 136.95 -9.61
CA LYS A 265 -24.30 136.91 -8.39
C LYS A 265 -24.48 135.61 -7.61
N LYS A 266 -25.70 135.11 -7.45
CA LYS A 266 -25.94 133.82 -6.78
C LYS A 266 -25.43 132.63 -7.61
N ALA A 267 -25.45 132.71 -8.93
CA ALA A 267 -24.91 131.69 -9.81
C ALA A 267 -23.38 131.71 -9.81
N GLU A 268 -22.76 132.88 -9.79
CA GLU A 268 -21.32 133.10 -9.63
C GLU A 268 -20.85 132.63 -8.25
N GLU A 269 -21.56 132.96 -7.17
CA GLU A 269 -21.25 132.47 -5.82
C GLU A 269 -21.38 130.95 -5.72
N LYS A 270 -22.40 130.35 -6.35
CA LYS A 270 -22.55 128.89 -6.42
C LYS A 270 -21.48 128.25 -7.29
N ALA A 271 -21.15 128.83 -8.45
CA ALA A 271 -20.08 128.37 -9.32
C ALA A 271 -18.71 128.48 -8.65
N ALA A 272 -18.48 129.53 -7.86
CA ALA A 272 -17.28 129.68 -7.05
C ALA A 272 -17.23 128.64 -5.91
N ARG A 273 -18.35 128.39 -5.21
CA ARG A 273 -18.44 127.33 -4.19
C ARG A 273 -18.23 125.94 -4.79
N PHE A 274 -18.84 125.64 -5.93
CA PHE A 274 -18.62 124.38 -6.63
C PHE A 274 -17.19 124.27 -7.15
N GLY A 275 -16.60 125.35 -7.65
CA GLY A 275 -15.19 125.38 -8.05
C GLY A 275 -14.23 125.17 -6.87
N GLN A 276 -14.57 125.65 -5.66
CA GLN A 276 -13.81 125.37 -4.44
C GLN A 276 -13.99 123.92 -3.99
N GLN A 277 -15.21 123.40 -4.00
CA GLN A 277 -15.51 122.00 -3.67
C GLN A 277 -14.87 121.02 -4.65
N GLU A 278 -14.85 121.35 -5.94
CA GLU A 278 -14.18 120.54 -6.97
C GLU A 278 -12.66 120.53 -6.76
N LYS A 279 -12.06 121.68 -6.41
CA LYS A 279 -10.63 121.73 -6.05
C LYS A 279 -10.33 120.91 -4.79
N GLU A 280 -11.17 121.00 -3.76
CA GLU A 280 -11.00 120.24 -2.52
C GLU A 280 -11.16 118.73 -2.76
N LEU A 281 -12.16 118.32 -3.54
CA LEU A 281 -12.34 116.92 -3.93
C LEU A 281 -11.18 116.44 -4.79
N ARG A 282 -10.70 117.23 -5.75
CA ARG A 282 -9.51 116.87 -6.54
C ARG A 282 -8.29 116.66 -5.65
N LEU A 283 -8.01 117.57 -4.73
CA LEU A 283 -6.91 117.43 -3.77
C LEU A 283 -7.07 116.18 -2.91
N LYS A 284 -8.25 115.92 -2.35
CA LYS A 284 -8.51 114.69 -1.57
C LYS A 284 -8.33 113.43 -2.41
N THR A 285 -8.83 113.41 -3.64
CA THR A 285 -8.63 112.26 -4.54
C THR A 285 -7.17 112.08 -4.93
N GLU A 286 -6.42 113.17 -5.11
CA GLU A 286 -4.98 113.11 -5.39
C GLU A 286 -4.20 112.58 -4.18
N GLU A 287 -4.56 113.01 -2.96
CA GLU A 287 -4.01 112.51 -1.70
C GLU A 287 -4.33 111.02 -1.50
N GLU A 288 -5.57 110.59 -1.74
CA GLU A 288 -5.98 109.18 -1.65
C GLU A 288 -5.27 108.33 -2.72
N ILE A 289 -5.17 108.81 -3.96
CA ILE A 289 -4.44 108.13 -5.03
C ILE A 289 -2.95 108.03 -4.67
N ALA A 290 -2.35 109.08 -4.10
CA ALA A 290 -0.98 109.06 -3.64
C ALA A 290 -0.79 108.05 -2.50
N GLY A 291 -1.69 108.03 -1.51
CA GLY A 291 -1.68 107.06 -0.41
C GLY A 291 -1.85 105.62 -0.89
N ILE A 292 -2.77 105.35 -1.83
CA ILE A 292 -2.96 104.03 -2.44
C ILE A 292 -1.71 103.62 -3.22
N LYS A 293 -1.07 104.54 -3.95
CA LYS A 293 0.19 104.27 -4.66
C LYS A 293 1.31 103.92 -3.69
N GLU A 294 1.45 104.65 -2.59
CA GLU A 294 2.46 104.36 -1.57
C GLU A 294 2.20 103.02 -0.87
N MET A 295 0.95 102.72 -0.52
CA MET A 295 0.54 101.40 -0.03
C MET A 295 0.84 100.29 -1.05
N GLY A 296 0.60 100.55 -2.34
CA GLY A 296 0.92 99.62 -3.42
C GLY A 296 2.42 99.35 -3.55
N ILE A 297 3.26 100.40 -3.45
CA ILE A 297 4.72 100.27 -3.49
C ILE A 297 5.22 99.51 -2.27
N THR A 298 4.73 99.82 -1.07
CA THR A 298 5.14 99.14 0.17
C THR A 298 4.67 97.67 0.21
N ALA A 299 3.46 97.37 -0.27
CA ALA A 299 2.97 96.01 -0.39
C ALA A 299 3.77 95.21 -1.43
N SER A 300 4.06 95.82 -2.59
CA SER A 300 4.91 95.22 -3.63
C SER A 300 6.32 94.91 -3.10
N GLY A 301 6.92 95.85 -2.35
CA GLY A 301 8.21 95.64 -1.68
C GLY A 301 8.18 94.47 -0.71
N LYS A 302 7.17 94.39 0.17
CA LYS A 302 7.01 93.26 1.11
C LYS A 302 6.83 91.91 0.40
N ILE A 303 6.08 91.90 -0.71
CA ILE A 303 5.90 90.69 -1.53
C ILE A 303 7.24 90.28 -2.16
N GLN A 304 8.01 91.23 -2.67
CA GLN A 304 9.34 90.94 -3.24
C GLN A 304 10.30 90.40 -2.18
N ASP A 305 10.30 90.96 -0.97
CA ASP A 305 11.11 90.49 0.15
C ASP A 305 10.73 89.07 0.57
N GLU A 306 9.43 88.75 0.66
CA GLU A 306 8.98 87.41 1.01
C GLU A 306 9.27 86.40 -0.12
N ILE A 307 9.13 86.80 -1.39
CA ILE A 307 9.56 85.96 -2.53
C ILE A 307 11.07 85.69 -2.45
N ALA A 308 11.89 86.69 -2.14
CA ALA A 308 13.32 86.53 -1.99
C ALA A 308 13.66 85.58 -0.82
N ARG A 309 12.94 85.71 0.30
CA ARG A 309 13.08 84.83 1.46
C ARG A 309 12.70 83.39 1.14
N LEU A 310 11.55 83.16 0.49
CA LEU A 310 11.08 81.83 0.10
C LEU A 310 12.03 81.17 -0.89
N LYS A 311 12.52 81.90 -1.90
CA LYS A 311 13.55 81.39 -2.83
C LYS A 311 14.82 80.97 -2.10
N LYS A 312 15.26 81.73 -1.09
CA LYS A 312 16.42 81.37 -0.28
C LYS A 312 16.17 80.10 0.53
N LEU A 313 14.97 79.96 1.10
CA LEU A 313 14.59 78.78 1.88
C LEU A 313 14.48 77.55 0.98
N GLU A 314 13.86 77.66 -0.18
CA GLU A 314 13.75 76.61 -1.20
C GLU A 314 15.13 76.11 -1.64
N LEU A 315 16.06 77.04 -1.90
CA LEU A 315 17.43 76.71 -2.27
C LEU A 315 18.19 76.03 -1.11
N GLN A 316 17.93 76.42 0.15
CA GLN A 316 18.48 75.73 1.32
C GLN A 316 17.90 74.32 1.47
N THR A 317 16.59 74.14 1.29
CA THR A 317 15.96 72.82 1.36
C THR A 317 16.43 71.91 0.24
N SER A 318 16.60 72.43 -0.99
CA SER A 318 17.17 71.67 -2.12
C SER A 318 18.59 71.22 -1.79
N ARG A 319 19.45 72.12 -1.30
CA ARG A 319 20.82 71.76 -0.90
C ARG A 319 20.86 70.73 0.22
N ASN A 320 19.98 70.83 1.21
CA ASN A 320 19.90 69.84 2.28
C ASN A 320 19.46 68.48 1.74
N ALA A 321 18.47 68.46 0.84
CA ALA A 321 18.02 67.24 0.17
C ALA A 321 19.14 66.61 -0.67
N ASP A 322 19.91 67.41 -1.42
CA ASP A 322 21.05 66.93 -2.19
C ASP A 322 22.11 66.27 -1.28
N VAL A 323 22.42 66.90 -0.14
CA VAL A 323 23.34 66.34 0.87
C VAL A 323 22.81 65.03 1.48
N GLU A 324 21.50 64.93 1.75
CA GLU A 324 20.89 63.70 2.25
C GLU A 324 20.90 62.58 1.19
N ILE A 325 20.62 62.92 -0.08
CA ILE A 325 20.70 61.99 -1.21
C ILE A 325 22.12 61.43 -1.33
N ASP A 326 23.15 62.27 -1.25
CA ASP A 326 24.53 61.82 -1.34
C ASP A 326 24.94 60.92 -0.15
N LYS A 327 24.49 61.25 1.07
CA LYS A 327 24.68 60.38 2.24
C LYS A 327 24.00 59.02 2.08
N LEU A 328 22.76 59.00 1.55
CA LEU A 328 22.04 57.75 1.30
C LEU A 328 22.73 56.90 0.24
N LYS A 329 23.23 57.51 -0.85
CA LYS A 329 24.03 56.82 -1.86
C LYS A 329 25.31 56.22 -1.28
N GLU A 330 26.01 56.94 -0.41
CA GLU A 330 27.21 56.43 0.25
C GLU A 330 26.89 55.24 1.17
N LEU A 331 25.82 55.34 1.97
CA LEU A 331 25.35 54.23 2.81
C LEU A 331 24.92 53.03 1.97
N GLU A 332 24.28 53.25 0.82
CA GLU A 332 23.89 52.20 -0.10
C GLU A 332 25.13 51.49 -0.69
N GLN A 333 26.13 52.25 -1.14
CA GLN A 333 27.41 51.70 -1.61
C GLN A 333 28.15 50.91 -0.51
N GLN A 334 28.12 51.40 0.72
CA GLN A 334 28.68 50.68 1.87
C GLN A 334 27.93 49.36 2.13
N ARG A 335 26.60 49.36 2.04
CA ARG A 335 25.79 48.14 2.18
C ARG A 335 26.04 47.15 1.05
N HIS A 336 26.14 47.62 -0.19
CA HIS A 336 26.47 46.77 -1.34
C HIS A 336 27.86 46.14 -1.18
N SER A 337 28.87 46.93 -0.83
CA SER A 337 30.23 46.38 -0.60
C SER A 337 30.31 45.40 0.58
N GLN A 338 29.53 45.62 1.65
CA GLN A 338 29.38 44.65 2.74
C GLN A 338 28.72 43.36 2.27
N ALA A 339 27.63 43.46 1.51
CA ALA A 339 26.93 42.31 0.96
C ALA A 339 27.81 41.51 0.00
N ASP A 340 28.55 42.18 -0.89
CA ASP A 340 29.51 41.54 -1.80
C ASP A 340 30.61 40.81 -1.03
N HIS A 341 31.09 41.39 0.08
CA HIS A 341 32.06 40.73 0.94
C HIS A 341 31.49 39.48 1.63
N GLU A 342 30.27 39.55 2.16
CA GLU A 342 29.58 38.41 2.77
C GLU A 342 29.31 37.30 1.75
N ILE A 343 28.88 37.66 0.54
CA ILE A 343 28.68 36.72 -0.57
C ILE A 343 29.99 36.02 -0.91
N ALA A 344 31.09 36.76 -1.07
CA ALA A 344 32.40 36.18 -1.36
C ALA A 344 32.89 35.23 -0.24
N GLN A 345 32.63 35.56 1.03
CA GLN A 345 32.94 34.67 2.15
C GLN A 345 32.11 33.38 2.12
N LEU A 346 30.80 33.49 1.87
CA LEU A 346 29.91 32.33 1.77
C LEU A 346 30.26 31.44 0.58
N GLU A 347 30.62 32.02 -0.56
CA GLU A 347 31.10 31.26 -1.72
C GLU A 347 32.39 30.51 -1.41
N LYS A 348 33.33 31.14 -0.71
CA LYS A 348 34.57 30.48 -0.27
C LYS A 348 34.27 29.29 0.66
N LEU A 349 33.45 29.50 1.68
CA LEU A 349 33.03 28.42 2.60
C LEU A 349 32.30 27.29 1.84
N GLN A 350 31.43 27.64 0.89
CA GLN A 350 30.75 26.66 0.05
C GLN A 350 31.74 25.84 -0.79
N GLN A 351 32.76 26.48 -1.37
CA GLN A 351 33.81 25.78 -2.12
C GLN A 351 34.63 24.86 -1.22
N GLU A 352 35.01 25.30 -0.03
CA GLU A 352 35.72 24.48 0.97
C GLU A 352 34.89 23.26 1.38
N HIS A 353 33.59 23.45 1.65
CA HIS A 353 32.67 22.35 1.94
C HIS A 353 32.52 21.38 0.76
N ARG A 354 32.46 21.89 -0.48
CA ARG A 354 32.42 21.04 -1.69
C ARG A 354 33.69 20.22 -1.86
N ILE A 355 34.86 20.80 -1.62
CA ILE A 355 36.15 20.09 -1.70
C ILE A 355 36.20 19.02 -0.61
N ARG A 356 35.89 19.37 0.64
CA ARG A 356 35.87 18.43 1.76
C ARG A 356 34.90 17.27 1.54
N ALA A 357 33.71 17.55 1.00
CA ALA A 357 32.74 16.51 0.67
C ALA A 357 33.26 15.58 -0.45
N LYS A 358 33.90 16.12 -1.49
CA LYS A 358 34.54 15.32 -2.54
C LYS A 358 35.65 14.43 -1.98
N GLU A 359 36.50 14.96 -1.12
CA GLU A 359 37.56 14.19 -0.46
C GLU A 359 36.98 13.03 0.38
N GLN A 360 35.94 13.31 1.19
CA GLN A 360 35.26 12.27 1.96
C GLN A 360 34.63 11.19 1.06
N ILE A 361 34.00 11.57 -0.05
CA ILE A 361 33.45 10.62 -1.02
C ILE A 361 34.56 9.74 -1.58
N THR A 362 35.69 10.32 -2.03
CA THR A 362 36.81 9.54 -2.57
C THR A 362 37.44 8.61 -1.53
N GLN A 363 37.51 9.02 -0.26
CA GLN A 363 38.00 8.18 0.82
C GLN A 363 37.06 7.00 1.09
N LEU A 364 35.75 7.25 1.12
CA LEU A 364 34.74 6.20 1.29
C LEU A 364 34.68 5.25 0.09
N GLU A 365 34.88 5.75 -1.13
CA GLU A 365 34.98 4.90 -2.32
C GLU A 365 36.22 4.01 -2.26
N LYS A 366 37.36 4.55 -1.83
CA LYS A 366 38.59 3.77 -1.66
C LYS A 366 38.43 2.68 -0.59
N SER A 367 37.88 3.02 0.58
CA SER A 367 37.64 2.03 1.65
C SER A 367 36.64 0.97 1.22
N ARG A 368 35.58 1.35 0.47
CA ARG A 368 34.64 0.40 -0.13
C ARG A 368 35.30 -0.53 -1.15
N GLN A 369 36.18 -0.01 -2.02
CA GLN A 369 36.90 -0.85 -2.97
C GLN A 369 37.86 -1.82 -2.27
N GLU A 370 38.49 -1.39 -1.19
CA GLU A 370 39.38 -2.23 -0.39
C GLU A 370 38.63 -3.35 0.31
N THR A 371 37.49 -3.06 0.96
CA THR A 371 36.66 -4.10 1.57
C THR A 371 36.08 -5.06 0.52
N GLN A 372 35.75 -4.57 -0.67
CA GLN A 372 35.31 -5.43 -1.78
C GLN A 372 36.44 -6.35 -2.26
N ARG A 373 37.67 -5.85 -2.41
CA ARG A 373 38.83 -6.68 -2.77
C ARG A 373 39.10 -7.75 -1.71
N GLN A 374 39.05 -7.40 -0.43
CA GLN A 374 39.22 -8.36 0.67
C GLN A 374 38.14 -9.44 0.64
N ALA A 375 36.88 -9.07 0.40
CA ALA A 375 35.79 -10.03 0.25
C ALA A 375 35.99 -10.96 -0.97
N ASP A 376 36.43 -10.42 -2.11
CA ASP A 376 36.70 -11.22 -3.31
C ASP A 376 37.88 -12.19 -3.10
N GLU A 377 38.91 -11.80 -2.34
CA GLU A 377 40.03 -12.66 -1.95
C GLU A 377 39.59 -13.77 -0.99
N GLU A 378 38.75 -13.47 0.00
CA GLU A 378 38.20 -14.46 0.92
C GLU A 378 37.28 -15.45 0.20
N ILE A 379 36.44 -14.98 -0.73
CA ILE A 379 35.61 -15.85 -1.59
C ILE A 379 36.50 -16.82 -2.38
N LYS A 380 37.55 -16.32 -3.05
CA LYS A 380 38.48 -17.19 -3.80
C LYS A 380 39.16 -18.22 -2.89
N ARG A 381 39.57 -17.82 -1.68
CA ARG A 381 40.17 -18.73 -0.70
C ARG A 381 39.19 -19.82 -0.28
N LEU A 382 37.93 -19.46 0.01
CA LEU A 382 36.89 -20.42 0.38
C LEU A 382 36.52 -21.35 -0.78
N GLU A 383 36.48 -20.85 -2.01
CA GLU A 383 36.27 -21.66 -3.22
C GLU A 383 37.37 -22.69 -3.43
N GLN A 384 38.64 -22.30 -3.21
CA GLN A 384 39.77 -23.23 -3.24
C GLN A 384 39.64 -24.30 -2.15
N LEU A 385 39.34 -23.91 -0.91
CA LEU A 385 39.15 -24.86 0.20
C LEU A 385 37.99 -25.84 -0.07
N LEU A 386 36.89 -25.36 -0.65
CA LEU A 386 35.77 -26.20 -1.08
C LEU A 386 36.19 -27.18 -2.18
N HIS A 387 36.98 -26.73 -3.15
CA HIS A 387 37.49 -27.60 -4.21
C HIS A 387 38.39 -28.71 -3.66
N ASP A 388 39.34 -28.36 -2.79
CA ASP A 388 40.25 -29.32 -2.17
C ASP A 388 39.49 -30.32 -1.28
N THR A 389 38.51 -29.86 -0.51
CA THR A 389 37.67 -30.74 0.33
C THR A 389 36.84 -31.70 -0.52
N ARG A 390 36.28 -31.24 -1.65
CA ARG A 390 35.55 -32.11 -2.59
C ARG A 390 36.46 -33.15 -3.21
N ARG A 391 37.66 -32.75 -3.65
CA ARG A 391 38.65 -33.67 -4.21
C ARG A 391 39.08 -34.72 -3.18
N GLN A 392 39.27 -34.32 -1.92
CA GLN A 392 39.58 -35.29 -0.85
C GLN A 392 38.42 -36.26 -0.64
N ALA A 393 37.18 -35.79 -0.59
CA ALA A 393 36.02 -36.65 -0.45
C ALA A 393 35.86 -37.63 -1.64
N GLU A 394 36.19 -37.20 -2.87
CA GLU A 394 36.24 -38.09 -4.04
C GLU A 394 37.29 -39.20 -3.88
N ILE A 395 38.49 -38.86 -3.40
CA ILE A 395 39.54 -39.84 -3.09
C ILE A 395 39.04 -40.84 -2.03
N ASP A 396 38.49 -40.34 -0.92
CA ASP A 396 37.98 -41.18 0.16
C ASP A 396 36.86 -42.13 -0.33
N ILE A 397 35.96 -41.65 -1.19
CA ILE A 397 34.92 -42.49 -1.82
C ILE A 397 35.55 -43.59 -2.66
N THR A 398 36.57 -43.27 -3.48
CA THR A 398 37.24 -44.29 -4.30
C THR A 398 37.96 -45.33 -3.45
N GLU A 399 38.66 -44.91 -2.38
CA GLU A 399 39.32 -45.83 -1.45
C GLU A 399 38.30 -46.74 -0.73
N LEU A 400 37.15 -46.19 -0.30
CA LEU A 400 36.08 -46.99 0.30
C LEU A 400 35.47 -47.99 -0.68
N GLN A 401 35.30 -47.61 -1.96
CA GLN A 401 34.83 -48.54 -3.00
C GLN A 401 35.83 -49.67 -3.25
N GLU A 402 37.13 -49.38 -3.26
CA GLU A 402 38.17 -50.40 -3.36
C GLU A 402 38.14 -51.37 -2.17
N GLN A 403 37.95 -50.84 -0.95
CA GLN A 403 37.80 -51.66 0.26
C GLN A 403 36.54 -52.53 0.21
N GLU A 404 35.41 -51.98 -0.22
CA GLU A 404 34.15 -52.72 -0.39
C GLU A 404 34.31 -53.86 -1.40
N ASN A 405 34.93 -53.59 -2.55
CA ASN A 405 35.21 -54.59 -3.57
C ASN A 405 36.15 -55.69 -3.04
N ALA A 406 37.18 -55.32 -2.27
CA ALA A 406 38.11 -56.29 -1.68
C ALA A 406 37.42 -57.18 -0.64
N VAL A 407 36.54 -56.62 0.19
CA VAL A 407 35.73 -57.39 1.15
C VAL A 407 34.77 -58.32 0.42
N SER A 408 34.12 -57.84 -0.64
CA SER A 408 33.19 -58.64 -1.45
C SER A 408 33.92 -59.81 -2.13
N ALA A 409 35.08 -59.57 -2.72
CA ALA A 409 35.90 -60.62 -3.33
C ALA A 409 36.37 -61.67 -2.30
N ARG A 410 36.70 -61.27 -1.07
CA ARG A 410 37.02 -62.21 0.02
C ARG A 410 35.82 -63.06 0.40
N ALA A 411 34.64 -62.44 0.53
CA ALA A 411 33.41 -63.16 0.85
C ALA A 411 33.04 -64.16 -0.26
N GLU A 412 33.15 -63.77 -1.53
CA GLU A 412 32.96 -64.67 -2.67
C GLU A 412 33.93 -65.85 -2.64
N HIS A 413 35.20 -65.61 -2.31
CA HIS A 413 36.19 -66.67 -2.19
C HIS A 413 35.88 -67.63 -1.04
N GLU A 414 35.51 -67.12 0.14
CA GLU A 414 35.10 -67.95 1.28
C GLU A 414 33.85 -68.79 0.96
N MET A 415 32.86 -68.19 0.29
CA MET A 415 31.68 -68.91 -0.18
C MET A 415 32.04 -70.04 -1.15
N ALA A 416 32.92 -69.77 -2.12
CA ALA A 416 33.40 -70.78 -3.06
C ALA A 416 34.15 -71.93 -2.35
N GLN A 417 34.99 -71.61 -1.35
CA GLN A 417 35.67 -72.63 -0.54
C GLN A 417 34.68 -73.48 0.26
N LEU A 418 33.68 -72.87 0.89
CA LEU A 418 32.64 -73.59 1.64
C LEU A 418 31.79 -74.48 0.72
N GLU A 419 31.46 -74.02 -0.49
CA GLU A 419 30.79 -74.84 -1.49
C GLU A 419 31.66 -76.03 -1.94
N GLU A 420 32.95 -75.81 -2.19
CA GLU A 420 33.88 -76.89 -2.51
C GLU A 420 33.93 -77.93 -1.38
N GLN A 421 34.10 -77.49 -0.13
CA GLN A 421 34.06 -78.36 1.05
C GLN A 421 32.75 -79.15 1.12
N ARG A 422 31.61 -78.49 0.93
CA ARG A 422 30.29 -79.14 0.92
C ARG A 422 30.16 -80.18 -0.20
N THR A 423 30.67 -79.90 -1.39
CA THR A 423 30.65 -80.89 -2.48
C THR A 423 31.57 -82.07 -2.20
N ALA A 424 32.72 -81.84 -1.55
CA ALA A 424 33.64 -82.89 -1.13
C ALA A 424 32.99 -83.79 -0.07
N THR A 425 32.33 -83.22 0.95
CA THR A 425 31.62 -84.01 1.97
C THR A 425 30.46 -84.81 1.36
N LEU A 426 29.68 -84.22 0.45
CA LEU A 426 28.63 -84.93 -0.27
C LEU A 426 29.18 -86.09 -1.12
N ARG A 427 30.36 -85.95 -1.72
CA ARG A 427 31.01 -87.05 -2.45
C ARG A 427 31.43 -88.17 -1.49
N THR A 428 32.00 -87.85 -0.34
CA THR A 428 32.38 -88.86 0.66
C THR A 428 31.16 -89.58 1.23
N GLU A 429 30.08 -88.85 1.56
CA GLU A 429 28.82 -89.44 2.02
C GLU A 429 28.22 -90.38 0.96
N LYS A 430 28.21 -89.98 -0.32
CA LYS A 430 27.76 -90.85 -1.41
C LYS A 430 28.59 -92.13 -1.53
N GLN A 431 29.92 -92.04 -1.38
CA GLN A 431 30.80 -93.21 -1.38
C GLN A 431 30.53 -94.14 -0.19
N GLU A 432 30.27 -93.58 0.99
CA GLU A 432 29.89 -94.38 2.16
C GLU A 432 28.53 -95.06 1.98
N ILE A 433 27.53 -94.34 1.47
CA ILE A 433 26.22 -94.91 1.13
C ILE A 433 26.39 -96.07 0.15
N HIS A 434 27.21 -95.92 -0.89
CA HIS A 434 27.49 -96.99 -1.84
C HIS A 434 28.14 -98.21 -1.16
N LYS A 435 29.16 -98.01 -0.32
CA LYS A 435 29.79 -99.10 0.45
C LYS A 435 28.78 -99.80 1.38
N TRP A 436 27.88 -99.04 2.00
CA TRP A 436 26.81 -99.60 2.83
C TRP A 436 25.81 -100.40 2.00
N GLN A 437 25.45 -99.93 0.81
CA GLN A 437 24.58 -100.66 -0.14
C GLN A 437 25.24 -101.96 -0.58
N GLU A 438 26.51 -101.95 -0.99
CA GLU A 438 27.25 -103.15 -1.37
C GLU A 438 27.31 -104.18 -0.23
N ARG A 439 27.59 -103.73 1.00
CA ARG A 439 27.58 -104.62 2.17
C ARG A 439 26.21 -105.22 2.42
N HIS A 440 25.16 -104.40 2.33
CA HIS A 440 23.79 -104.83 2.51
C HIS A 440 23.37 -105.87 1.44
N GLU A 441 23.72 -105.62 0.18
CA GLU A 441 23.51 -106.57 -0.93
C GLU A 441 24.28 -107.88 -0.71
N ALA A 442 25.56 -107.81 -0.32
CA ALA A 442 26.35 -109.00 -0.01
C ALA A 442 25.76 -109.81 1.16
N THR A 443 25.28 -109.15 2.22
CA THR A 443 24.59 -109.83 3.32
C THR A 443 23.27 -110.46 2.87
N ASN A 444 22.53 -109.80 1.97
CA ASN A 444 21.30 -110.35 1.41
C ASN A 444 21.58 -111.56 0.53
N GLN A 445 22.57 -111.51 -0.35
CA GLN A 445 22.99 -112.64 -1.17
C GLN A 445 23.40 -113.83 -0.30
N LYS A 446 24.20 -113.59 0.74
CA LYS A 446 24.56 -114.64 1.70
C LYS A 446 23.33 -115.22 2.41
N ALA A 447 22.40 -114.37 2.84
CA ALA A 447 21.15 -114.84 3.45
C ALA A 447 20.30 -115.65 2.46
N GLU A 448 20.25 -115.27 1.18
CA GLU A 448 19.58 -116.03 0.13
C GLU A 448 20.25 -117.39 -0.12
N GLU A 449 21.58 -117.46 -0.13
CA GLU A 449 22.37 -118.70 -0.18
C GLU A 449 22.08 -119.60 1.03
N ASP A 450 22.15 -119.06 2.26
CA ASP A 450 21.84 -119.77 3.49
C ASP A 450 20.39 -120.31 3.46
N ILE A 451 19.42 -119.51 2.97
CA ILE A 451 18.03 -119.95 2.77
C ILE A 451 17.96 -121.07 1.72
N ALA A 452 18.72 -120.99 0.63
CA ALA A 452 18.76 -122.04 -0.39
C ALA A 452 19.37 -123.34 0.16
N GLU A 453 20.43 -123.26 0.95
CA GLU A 453 21.02 -124.41 1.66
C GLU A 453 20.03 -125.03 2.65
N LEU A 454 19.35 -124.21 3.45
CA LEU A 454 18.30 -124.66 4.37
C LEU A 454 17.17 -125.37 3.62
N LYS A 455 16.73 -124.83 2.46
CA LYS A 455 15.75 -125.51 1.59
C LYS A 455 16.26 -126.85 1.05
N GLN A 456 17.53 -126.92 0.65
CA GLN A 456 18.15 -128.17 0.21
C GLN A 456 18.25 -129.20 1.34
N LEU A 457 18.62 -128.77 2.55
CA LEU A 457 18.61 -129.62 3.74
C LEU A 457 17.21 -130.10 4.08
N GLN A 458 16.21 -129.22 3.99
CA GLN A 458 14.80 -129.57 4.19
C GLN A 458 14.35 -130.64 3.17
N LEU A 459 14.72 -130.51 1.89
CA LEU A 459 14.44 -131.52 0.87
C LEU A 459 15.13 -132.86 1.16
N LYS A 460 16.40 -132.84 1.59
CA LYS A 460 17.13 -134.06 1.99
C LYS A 460 16.47 -134.75 3.18
N ILE A 461 16.05 -133.98 4.19
CA ILE A 461 15.32 -134.50 5.34
C ILE A 461 13.98 -135.07 4.90
N SER A 462 13.22 -134.38 4.04
CA SER A 462 11.95 -134.92 3.55
C SER A 462 12.12 -136.21 2.75
N HIS A 463 13.18 -136.32 1.93
CA HIS A 463 13.50 -137.57 1.24
C HIS A 463 13.91 -138.70 2.20
N LYS A 464 14.72 -138.41 3.22
CA LYS A 464 15.07 -139.40 4.26
C LYS A 464 13.84 -139.85 5.03
N ASN A 465 12.99 -138.91 5.45
CA ASN A 465 11.75 -139.22 6.15
C ASN A 465 10.81 -140.02 5.26
N ALA A 466 10.71 -139.71 3.96
CA ALA A 466 9.93 -140.50 3.02
C ALA A 466 10.48 -141.93 2.90
N ALA A 467 11.80 -142.09 2.77
CA ALA A 467 12.43 -143.41 2.72
C ALA A 467 12.29 -144.20 4.03
N GLU A 468 12.36 -143.53 5.19
CA GLU A 468 12.06 -144.14 6.49
C GLU A 468 10.59 -144.54 6.60
N LEU A 469 9.68 -143.72 6.09
CA LEU A 469 8.25 -144.01 6.07
C LEU A 469 7.96 -145.22 5.16
N ASP A 470 8.57 -145.29 3.97
CA ASP A 470 8.50 -146.46 3.08
C ASP A 470 9.07 -147.72 3.75
N ARG A 471 10.19 -147.59 4.47
CA ARG A 471 10.79 -148.69 5.23
C ARG A 471 9.89 -149.16 6.38
N LEU A 472 9.29 -148.22 7.12
CA LEU A 472 8.36 -148.51 8.20
C LEU A 472 7.09 -149.17 7.65
N GLN A 473 6.56 -148.70 6.51
CA GLN A 473 5.44 -149.34 5.83
C GLN A 473 5.80 -150.75 5.33
N GLY A 474 7.02 -150.96 4.83
CA GLY A 474 7.53 -152.29 4.48
C GLY A 474 7.58 -153.23 5.69
N MET A 475 8.12 -152.75 6.82
CA MET A 475 8.13 -153.51 8.08
C MET A 475 6.71 -153.78 8.60
N GLU A 476 5.79 -152.82 8.48
CA GLU A 476 4.39 -153.00 8.85
C GLU A 476 3.72 -154.08 8.00
N LEU A 477 3.94 -154.07 6.68
CA LEU A 477 3.46 -155.11 5.77
C LEU A 477 4.05 -156.50 6.11
N ASP A 478 5.34 -156.58 6.41
CA ASP A 478 5.98 -157.83 6.83
C ASP A 478 5.36 -158.36 8.14
N VAL A 479 5.11 -157.48 9.11
CA VAL A 479 4.43 -157.85 10.37
C VAL A 479 2.99 -158.29 10.09
N ILE A 480 2.26 -157.60 9.22
CA ILE A 480 0.90 -158.00 8.81
C ILE A 480 0.94 -159.40 8.18
N GLN A 481 1.88 -159.67 7.27
CA GLN A 481 2.05 -160.99 6.66
C GLN A 481 2.39 -162.05 7.71
N GLN A 482 3.27 -161.76 8.67
CA GLN A 482 3.54 -162.66 9.80
C GLN A 482 2.30 -162.88 10.68
N CYS A 483 1.50 -161.84 10.92
CA CYS A 483 0.23 -161.94 11.61
C CYS A 483 -0.79 -162.80 10.83
N GLU A 484 -0.82 -162.72 9.50
CA GLU A 484 -1.66 -163.58 8.66
C GLU A 484 -1.18 -165.04 8.67
N ILE A 485 0.14 -165.28 8.62
CA ILE A 485 0.72 -166.62 8.76
C ILE A 485 0.39 -167.20 10.14
N THR A 486 0.57 -166.45 11.22
CA THR A 486 0.23 -166.91 12.57
C THR A 486 -1.28 -167.10 12.74
N LYS A 487 -2.12 -166.23 12.15
CA LYS A 487 -3.57 -166.40 12.12
C LYS A 487 -3.97 -167.69 11.39
N THR A 488 -3.38 -167.99 10.23
CA THR A 488 -3.67 -169.22 9.49
C THR A 488 -3.17 -170.46 10.23
N GLN A 489 -2.01 -170.39 10.90
CA GLN A 489 -1.53 -171.45 11.80
C GLN A 489 -2.48 -171.66 12.98
N LEU A 490 -2.96 -170.60 13.61
CA LEU A 490 -3.95 -170.67 14.70
C LEU A 490 -5.30 -171.22 14.21
N GLN A 491 -5.76 -170.83 13.02
CA GLN A 491 -6.98 -171.38 12.41
C GLN A 491 -6.83 -172.87 12.11
N GLN A 492 -5.66 -173.32 11.64
CA GLN A 492 -5.37 -174.75 11.47
C GLN A 492 -5.32 -175.48 12.82
N ALA A 493 -4.76 -174.87 13.86
CA ALA A 493 -4.76 -175.42 15.21
C ALA A 493 -6.17 -175.51 15.80
N ASP A 494 -7.01 -174.48 15.63
CA ASP A 494 -8.41 -174.48 16.07
C ASP A 494 -9.23 -175.51 15.29
N ALA A 495 -9.03 -175.64 13.97
CA ALA A 495 -9.66 -176.69 13.18
C ALA A 495 -9.27 -178.10 13.65
N LYS A 496 -7.99 -178.33 13.99
CA LYS A 496 -7.52 -179.59 14.60
C LYS A 496 -8.15 -179.83 15.98
N ALA A 497 -8.21 -178.80 16.82
CA ALA A 497 -8.84 -178.87 18.14
C ALA A 497 -10.34 -179.17 18.03
N ARG A 498 -11.06 -178.56 17.08
CA ARG A 498 -12.47 -178.87 16.79
C ARG A 498 -12.65 -180.29 16.28
N GLN A 499 -11.78 -180.79 15.40
CA GLN A 499 -11.82 -182.19 14.96
C GLN A 499 -11.58 -183.17 16.12
N GLN A 500 -10.66 -182.85 17.02
CA GLN A 500 -10.42 -183.63 18.25
C GLN A 500 -11.63 -183.58 19.18
N ALA A 501 -12.22 -182.40 19.40
CA ALA A 501 -13.43 -182.24 20.21
C ALA A 501 -14.64 -182.96 19.59
N GLU A 502 -14.81 -182.94 18.27
CA GLU A 502 -15.84 -183.71 17.57
C GLU A 502 -15.60 -185.21 17.66
N ALA A 503 -14.35 -185.67 17.59
CA ALA A 503 -13.99 -187.06 17.81
C ALA A 503 -14.31 -187.49 19.26
N GLU A 504 -14.04 -186.64 20.25
CA GLU A 504 -14.42 -186.87 21.64
C GLU A 504 -15.94 -186.84 21.83
N LEU A 505 -16.66 -185.94 21.17
CA LEU A 505 -18.12 -185.89 21.19
C LEU A 505 -18.73 -187.17 20.61
N LYS A 506 -18.19 -187.69 19.49
CA LYS A 506 -18.60 -188.98 18.94
C LYS A 506 -18.28 -190.15 19.88
N ARG A 507 -17.13 -190.11 20.57
CA ARG A 507 -16.76 -191.10 21.59
C ARG A 507 -17.70 -191.05 22.81
N LEU A 508 -18.07 -189.86 23.25
CA LEU A 508 -19.01 -189.65 24.35
C LEU A 508 -20.44 -190.03 23.98
N GLN A 509 -20.88 -189.75 22.75
CA GLN A 509 -22.17 -190.22 22.24
C GLN A 509 -22.22 -191.75 22.12
N ALA A 510 -21.12 -192.40 21.72
CA ALA A 510 -21.02 -193.86 21.71
C ALA A 510 -21.13 -194.45 23.13
N LEU A 511 -20.44 -193.85 24.11
CA LEU A 511 -20.55 -194.23 25.52
C LEU A 511 -21.97 -194.01 26.08
N GLN A 512 -22.64 -192.93 25.68
CA GLN A 512 -24.01 -192.65 26.09
C GLN A 512 -25.01 -193.68 25.51
N GLN A 513 -24.79 -194.16 24.29
CA GLN A 513 -25.59 -195.25 23.72
C GLN A 513 -25.32 -196.60 24.41
N ASP A 514 -24.08 -196.86 24.84
CA ASP A 514 -23.73 -198.07 25.60
C ASP A 514 -24.30 -198.07 27.02
N VAL A 515 -24.36 -196.91 27.69
CA VAL A 515 -25.05 -196.77 28.98
C VAL A 515 -26.56 -197.00 28.83
N LYS A 516 -27.21 -196.42 27.80
CA LYS A 516 -28.63 -196.70 27.50
C LYS A 516 -28.90 -198.18 27.16
N ARG A 517 -27.94 -198.88 26.55
CA ARG A 517 -28.02 -200.34 26.32
C ARG A 517 -27.81 -201.17 27.59
N ARG A 518 -27.07 -200.66 28.58
CA ARG A 518 -26.88 -201.32 29.88
C ARG A 518 -28.05 -201.05 30.83
N GLU A 519 -28.66 -199.87 30.79
CA GLU A 519 -29.88 -199.57 31.57
C GLU A 519 -31.09 -200.35 31.05
N THR A 520 -31.23 -200.55 29.73
CA THR A 520 -32.28 -201.43 29.18
C THR A 520 -32.04 -202.91 29.49
N LYS A 521 -30.80 -203.33 29.76
CA LYS A 521 -30.44 -204.67 30.27
C LYS A 521 -30.63 -204.83 31.79
N ALA A 522 -30.49 -203.76 32.58
CA ALA A 522 -30.81 -203.77 34.01
C ALA A 522 -32.33 -203.76 34.27
N LEU A 523 -33.11 -203.07 33.42
CA LEU A 523 -34.58 -203.06 33.48
C LEU A 523 -35.25 -204.39 33.04
N THR A 524 -34.49 -205.35 32.52
CA THR A 524 -34.98 -206.69 32.15
C THR A 524 -34.61 -207.79 33.14
N GLN A 525 -33.70 -207.57 34.09
CA GLN A 525 -33.32 -208.55 35.14
C GLN A 525 -34.08 -208.42 36.47
N ILE A 526 -34.94 -207.40 36.65
CA ILE A 526 -35.86 -207.31 37.81
C ILE A 526 -37.29 -207.80 37.45
N ARG A 527 -37.60 -208.07 36.16
CA ARG A 527 -38.95 -208.45 35.71
C ARG A 527 -39.26 -209.96 35.68
N ASN A 528 -38.28 -210.86 35.78
CA ASN A 528 -38.51 -212.30 35.91
C ASN A 528 -37.62 -212.89 37.03
N GLY A 529 -38.05 -213.05 38.28
CA GLY A 529 -39.38 -212.71 38.82
C GLY A 529 -40.53 -213.63 38.41
N LYS A 530 -40.21 -214.64 37.58
CA LYS A 530 -40.91 -215.86 37.13
C LYS A 530 -40.65 -216.09 35.65
#